data_AF-A0A2N2NTJ6-F1
#
_entry.id   AF-A0A2N2NTJ6-F1
#
_cell.length_a   1.000
_cell.length_b   1.000
_cell.length_c   1.000
_cell.angle_alpha   90.00
_cell.angle_beta   90.00
_cell.angle_gamma   90.00
#
_symmetry.space_group_name_H-M   'P 1'
#
loop_
_entity.id
_entity.type
_entity.pdbx_description
1 polymer ?
#
loop_
_entity_poly.entity_id
_entity_poly.type
_entity_poly.pdbx_seq_one_letter_code
_entity_poly.pdbx_strand_id
1 'polypeptide(L)' 'MLKNITLSAEEKLIERARKQAESKNTTLNAEFRRWLAQYADAPQSTDDLMALMKQYNYAKSGRKFSRDEMNER' A
#
# COMPACT_ATOMS: atom_id res chain seq x y z
N MET A 1 19.67 -7.50 9.03
CA MET A 1 20.50 -6.30 9.34
C MET A 1 19.85 -5.09 8.72
N LEU A 2 19.80 -3.94 9.43
CA LEU A 2 19.29 -2.68 8.89
C LEU A 2 20.42 -1.95 8.14
N LYS A 3 20.14 -1.47 6.92
CA LYS A 3 21.05 -0.60 6.16
C LYS A 3 20.47 0.81 6.09
N ASN A 4 21.33 1.82 6.14
CA ASN A 4 20.91 3.22 5.99
C ASN A 4 20.72 3.56 4.52
N ILE A 5 19.63 4.26 4.20
CA ILE A 5 19.30 4.75 2.87
C ILE A 5 19.15 6.27 2.96
N THR A 6 19.88 7.00 2.12
CA THR A 6 19.78 8.46 2.02
C THR A 6 18.95 8.82 0.78
N LEU A 7 17.92 9.63 0.95
CA LEU A 7 17.03 10.06 -0.12
C LEU A 7 16.94 11.58 -0.11
N SER A 8 17.01 12.17 -1.30
CA SER A 8 16.87 13.60 -1.52
C SER A 8 15.51 13.88 -2.16
N ALA A 9 14.80 14.86 -1.62
CA ALA A 9 13.55 15.37 -2.17
C ALA A 9 13.45 16.87 -1.88
N GLU A 10 12.49 17.55 -2.51
CA GLU A 10 12.23 18.95 -2.22
C GLU A 10 11.88 19.15 -0.73
N GLU A 11 12.46 20.17 -0.11
CA GLU A 11 12.28 20.46 1.31
C GLU A 11 10.79 20.61 1.69
N LYS A 12 10.04 21.35 0.86
CA LYS A 12 8.59 21.54 1.02
C LYS A 12 7.80 20.22 0.95
N LEU A 13 8.31 19.21 0.23
CA LEU A 13 7.72 17.89 0.19
C LEU A 13 7.99 17.13 1.50
N ILE A 14 9.23 17.17 1.98
CA ILE A 14 9.66 16.51 3.22
C ILE A 14 8.88 17.06 4.42
N GLU A 15 8.73 18.38 4.51
CA GLU A 15 7.97 19.02 5.58
C GLU A 15 6.49 18.61 5.58
N ARG A 16 5.84 18.63 4.41
CA ARG A 16 4.44 18.21 4.28
C ARG A 16 4.26 16.73 4.65
N ALA A 17 5.17 15.88 4.19
CA ALA A 17 5.13 14.45 4.49
C ALA A 17 5.35 14.17 5.99
N ARG A 18 6.23 14.93 6.66
CA ARG A 18 6.39 14.84 8.13
C ARG A 18 5.12 15.24 8.87
N LYS A 19 4.51 16.38 8.52
CA LYS A 19 3.25 16.84 9.14
C LYS A 19 2.12 15.82 8.96
N GLN A 20 2.04 15.20 7.79
CA GLN A 20 1.05 14.15 7.50
C GLN A 20 1.30 12.86 8.29
N ALA A 21 2.56 12.50 8.52
CA ALA A 21 2.90 11.36 9.37
C ALA A 21 2.56 11.65 10.84
N GLU A 22 2.88 12.86 11.32
CA GLU A 22 2.56 13.28 12.69
C GLU A 22 1.04 13.28 12.95
N SER A 23 0.23 13.76 12.00
CA SER A 23 -1.23 13.70 12.14
C SER A 23 -1.80 12.27 12.21
N LYS A 24 -1.04 11.28 11.73
CA LYS A 24 -1.34 9.85 11.82
C LYS A 24 -0.63 9.15 12.98
N ASN A 25 -0.03 9.90 13.92
CA ASN A 25 0.76 9.38 15.05
C ASN A 25 1.91 8.44 14.61
N THR A 26 2.59 8.78 13.52
CA THR A 26 3.70 8.02 12.97
C THR A 26 4.82 8.95 12.50
N THR A 27 5.94 8.40 12.04
CA THR A 27 7.05 9.17 11.47
C THR A 27 7.16 8.96 9.97
N LEU A 28 7.73 9.94 9.27
CA LEU A 28 8.04 9.82 7.83
C LEU A 28 8.91 8.58 7.54
N ASN A 29 9.85 8.26 8.43
CA ASN A 29 10.71 7.08 8.29
C ASN A 29 9.93 5.76 8.44
N ALA A 30 8.96 5.70 9.36
CA ALA A 30 8.11 4.53 9.51
C ALA A 30 7.18 4.33 8.29
N GLU A 31 6.61 5.41 7.76
CA GLU A 31 5.85 5.37 6.51
C GLU A 31 6.71 4.95 5.33
N PHE A 32 7.93 5.47 5.23
CA PHE A 32 8.86 5.10 4.18
C PHE A 32 9.21 3.61 4.22
N ARG A 33 9.44 3.04 5.41
CA ARG A 33 9.67 1.59 5.55
C ARG A 33 8.47 0.75 5.13
N ARG A 34 7.25 1.19 5.47
CA ARG A 34 6.02 0.53 5.01
C ARG A 34 5.88 0.57 3.49
N TRP A 35 6.12 1.73 2.90
CA TRP A 35 6.11 1.90 1.46
C TRP A 35 7.18 1.03 0.79
N LEU A 36 8.40 0.98 1.31
CA LEU A 36 9.50 0.20 0.74
C LEU A 36 9.20 -1.30 0.75
N ALA A 37 8.58 -1.80 1.83
CA ALA A 37 8.12 -3.19 1.90
C ALA A 37 7.04 -3.47 0.84
N GLN A 38 6.02 -2.61 0.75
CA GLN A 38 4.96 -2.76 -0.26
C GLN A 38 5.49 -2.63 -1.69
N TYR A 39 6.47 -1.76 -1.92
CA TYR A 39 7.10 -1.57 -3.22
C TYR A 39 7.92 -2.80 -3.64
N ALA A 40 8.60 -3.44 -2.69
CA ALA A 40 9.32 -4.68 -2.93
C ALA A 40 8.37 -5.89 -3.15
N ASP A 41 7.25 -5.92 -2.43
CA ASP A 41 6.23 -6.97 -2.53
C ASP A 41 5.23 -6.74 -3.68
N ALA A 42 5.27 -5.57 -4.32
CA ALA A 42 4.34 -5.25 -5.39
C ALA A 42 4.56 -6.23 -6.56
N PRO A 43 3.52 -6.96 -7.01
CA PRO A 43 3.61 -7.89 -8.13
C PRO A 43 4.14 -7.13 -9.36
N GLN A 44 5.35 -7.46 -9.79
CA GLN A 44 6.06 -6.74 -10.86
C GLN A 44 5.43 -7.02 -12.24
N SER A 45 4.53 -7.99 -12.32
CA SER A 45 3.84 -8.40 -13.55
C SER A 45 2.35 -8.65 -13.32
N THR A 46 1.57 -8.49 -14.40
CA THR A 46 0.18 -8.97 -14.50
C THR A 46 0.02 -10.45 -14.15
N ASP A 47 1.09 -11.23 -14.32
CA ASP A 47 1.11 -12.66 -14.03
C ASP A 47 1.11 -12.96 -12.53
N ASP A 48 1.80 -12.15 -11.72
CA ASP A 48 1.79 -12.30 -10.25
C ASP A 48 0.41 -11.91 -9.70
N LEU A 49 -0.23 -10.90 -10.29
CA LEU A 49 -1.61 -10.53 -9.96
C LEU A 49 -2.58 -11.67 -10.34
N MET A 50 -2.42 -12.28 -11.51
CA MET A 50 -3.20 -13.46 -11.91
C MET A 50 -2.95 -14.67 -11.00
N ALA A 51 -1.71 -14.88 -10.56
CA ALA A 51 -1.37 -15.95 -9.61
C ALA A 51 -2.02 -15.72 -8.25
N LEU A 52 -2.03 -14.48 -7.75
CA LEU A 52 -2.73 -14.09 -6.53
C LEU A 52 -4.25 -14.30 -6.67
N MET A 53 -4.87 -13.85 -7.77
CA MET A 53 -6.29 -14.10 -8.06
C MET A 53 -6.61 -15.60 -8.14
N LYS A 54 -5.71 -16.40 -8.73
CA LYS A 54 -5.85 -17.86 -8.81
C LYS A 54 -5.76 -18.52 -7.42
N GLN A 55 -4.93 -18.00 -6.53
CA GLN A 55 -4.83 -18.47 -5.15
C GLN A 55 -6.11 -18.17 -4.35
N TYR A 56 -6.78 -17.05 -4.59
CA TYR A 56 -8.06 -16.70 -3.96
C TYR A 56 -9.30 -17.27 -4.68
N ASN A 57 -9.14 -18.16 -5.66
CA ASN A 57 -10.25 -18.79 -6.39
C ASN A 57 -11.14 -19.71 -5.52
N TYR A 58 -10.70 -20.04 -4.29
CA TYR A 58 -11.54 -20.72 -3.30
C TYR A 58 -12.52 -19.77 -2.59
N ALA A 59 -12.26 -18.46 -2.60
CA ALA A 59 -13.16 -17.45 -2.08
C ALA A 59 -14.27 -17.17 -3.10
N LYS A 60 -15.10 -18.18 -3.38
CA LYS A 60 -16.34 -18.00 -4.12
C LYS A 60 -17.32 -17.26 -3.22
N SER A 61 -17.42 -15.94 -3.39
CA SER A 61 -18.62 -15.24 -2.95
C SER A 61 -19.81 -15.90 -3.64
N GLY A 62 -20.66 -16.61 -2.89
CA GLY A 62 -21.83 -17.32 -3.41
C GLY A 62 -22.88 -16.40 -4.06
N ARG A 63 -22.61 -15.09 -4.12
CA ARG A 63 -23.38 -14.07 -4.80
C ARG A 63 -22.46 -12.99 -5.37
N LYS A 64 -22.81 -12.43 -6.52
CA LYS A 64 -22.18 -11.20 -7.03
C LYS A 64 -22.84 -10.04 -6.29
N PHE A 65 -22.05 -9.25 -5.56
CA PHE A 65 -22.54 -8.01 -4.98
C PHE A 65 -22.44 -6.92 -6.05
N SER A 66 -23.57 -6.28 -6.37
CA SER A 66 -23.55 -5.08 -7.22
C SER A 66 -22.93 -3.91 -6.45
N ARG A 67 -22.31 -2.97 -7.17
CA ARG A 67 -21.83 -1.71 -6.59
C ARG A 67 -22.98 -0.90 -5.95
N ASP A 68 -24.20 -1.09 -6.42
CA ASP A 68 -25.39 -0.43 -5.86
C ASP A 68 -25.78 -1.07 -4.51
N GLU A 69 -25.75 -2.40 -4.39
CA GLU A 69 -26.04 -3.11 -3.12
C GLU A 69 -25.05 -2.78 -1.99
N MET A 70 -23.77 -2.57 -2.30
CA MET A 70 -22.76 -2.23 -1.28
C MET A 70 -22.79 -0.75 -0.86
N ASN A 71 -23.48 0.11 -1.61
CA ASN A 71 -23.54 1.55 -1.35
C ASN A 71 -24.91 2.02 -0.82
N GLU A 72 -25.89 1.13 -0.66
CA GLU A 72 -27.10 1.43 0.08
C GLU A 72 -26.76 1.64 1.58
N ARG A 73 -27.00 2.86 2.06
CA ARG A 73 -26.89 3.28 3.45
C ARG A 73 -28.27 3.53 4.02
#